data_AF-A0A939L5V9-F1
#
_entry.id   AF-A0A939L5V9-F1
#
_cell.length_a   1.000
_cell.length_b   1.000
_cell.length_c   1.000
_cell.angle_alpha   90.00
_cell.angle_beta   90.00
_cell.angle_gamma   90.00
#
_symmetry.space_group_name_H-M   'P 1'
#
loop_
_entity.id
_entity.type
_entity.pdbx_description
1 polymer ?
#
loop_
_entity_poly.entity_id
_entity_poly.type
_entity_poly.pdbx_seq_one_letter_code
_entity_poly.pdbx_strand_id
1 'polypeptide(L)'
;MNWLDWLNDFFSAPARRTGPDSIVHRVSEHLLLSGEALLYAALLAVPLGLLIGYTGRGVTAVTALAGAARALPTLGLVTLAVLLAGVGDTAVLIPLVALAAPPLLVAAVEGVRGTDPDVRDAARGIGLTHPQVL
;
A
#
# COMPACT_ATOMS: atom_id res chain seq x y z
N MET A 1 -39.99 6.59 6.45
CA MET A 1 -39.00 6.01 5.53
C MET A 1 -38.40 4.80 6.22
N ASN A 2 -38.64 3.59 5.73
CA ASN A 2 -37.89 2.43 6.23
C ASN A 2 -36.52 2.38 5.49
N TRP A 3 -35.60 1.54 5.94
CA TRP A 3 -34.26 1.45 5.35
C TRP A 3 -34.24 0.81 3.95
N LEU A 4 -35.26 0.01 3.60
CA LEU A 4 -35.41 -0.60 2.27
C LEU A 4 -35.80 0.44 1.24
N ASP A 5 -36.72 1.34 1.59
CA ASP A 5 -37.15 2.47 0.74
C ASP A 5 -35.93 3.36 0.44
N TRP A 6 -35.12 3.67 1.46
CA TRP A 6 -33.90 4.46 1.30
C TRP A 6 -32.87 3.79 0.38
N LEU A 7 -32.64 2.48 0.51
CA LEU A 7 -31.73 1.75 -0.38
C LEU A 7 -32.22 1.77 -1.82
N ASN A 8 -33.52 1.51 -2.02
CA ASN A 8 -34.10 1.52 -3.35
C ASN A 8 -33.99 2.91 -3.98
N ASP A 9 -34.27 3.97 -3.24
CA ASP A 9 -34.13 5.36 -3.68
C ASP A 9 -32.67 5.70 -4.00
N PHE A 10 -31.72 5.27 -3.17
CA PHE A 10 -30.30 5.48 -3.39
C PHE A 10 -29.82 4.84 -4.71
N PHE A 11 -30.12 3.56 -4.97
CA PHE A 11 -29.66 2.86 -6.17
C PHE A 11 -30.48 3.17 -7.43
N SER A 12 -31.71 3.68 -7.27
CA SER A 12 -32.57 4.09 -8.39
C SER A 12 -32.32 5.52 -8.84
N ALA A 13 -31.70 6.36 -7.99
CA ALA A 13 -31.36 7.74 -8.32
C ALA A 13 -30.52 7.83 -9.62
N PRO A 14 -30.97 8.58 -10.65
CA PRO A 14 -30.27 8.70 -11.92
C PRO A 14 -28.81 9.16 -11.79
N ALA A 15 -28.55 10.08 -10.85
CA ALA A 15 -27.22 10.60 -10.55
C ALA A 15 -26.20 9.54 -10.06
N ARG A 16 -26.68 8.39 -9.57
CA ARG A 16 -25.79 7.28 -9.15
C ARG A 16 -25.40 6.36 -10.29
N ARG A 17 -26.15 6.38 -11.38
CA ARG A 17 -25.94 5.51 -12.54
C ARG A 17 -25.08 6.17 -13.61
N THR A 18 -25.25 7.47 -13.82
CA THR A 18 -24.54 8.21 -14.86
C THR A 18 -24.08 9.58 -14.37
N GLY A 19 -22.99 10.08 -14.94
CA GLY A 19 -22.42 11.39 -14.60
C GLY A 19 -21.29 11.36 -13.56
N PRO A 20 -20.80 12.54 -13.15
CA PRO A 20 -19.63 12.70 -12.27
C PRO A 20 -19.81 12.11 -10.86
N ASP A 21 -21.05 12.03 -10.36
CA ASP A 21 -21.36 11.47 -9.04
C ASP A 21 -21.83 10.01 -9.10
N SER A 22 -21.67 9.37 -10.26
CA SER A 22 -22.02 7.97 -10.44
C SER A 22 -21.13 7.06 -9.59
N ILE A 23 -21.70 5.94 -9.16
CA ILE A 23 -20.99 4.95 -8.34
C ILE A 23 -19.76 4.45 -9.09
N VAL A 24 -19.90 4.17 -10.39
CA VAL A 24 -18.80 3.70 -11.24
C VAL A 24 -17.68 4.73 -11.29
N HIS A 25 -17.99 6.01 -11.47
CA HIS A 25 -16.98 7.07 -11.48
C HIS A 25 -16.25 7.19 -10.14
N ARG A 26 -16.99 7.26 -9.03
CA ARG A 26 -16.41 7.37 -7.68
C ARG A 26 -15.55 6.16 -7.30
N VAL A 27 -15.99 4.96 -7.69
CA VAL A 27 -15.20 3.73 -7.51
C VAL A 27 -13.92 3.80 -8.35
N SER A 28 -14.00 4.27 -9.60
CA SER A 28 -12.82 4.42 -10.44
C SER A 28 -11.83 5.45 -9.89
N GLU A 29 -12.29 6.59 -9.38
CA GLU A 29 -11.44 7.58 -8.70
C GLU A 29 -10.73 6.96 -7.49
N HIS A 30 -11.47 6.19 -6.68
CA HIS A 30 -10.90 5.51 -5.52
C HIS A 30 -9.86 4.46 -5.91
N LEU A 31 -10.10 3.68 -6.97
CA LEU A 31 -9.15 2.69 -7.48
C LEU A 31 -7.89 3.35 -8.03
N LEU A 32 -8.02 4.45 -8.77
CA LEU A 32 -6.88 5.20 -9.30
C LEU A 32 -6.02 5.75 -8.16
N LEU A 33 -6.62 6.47 -7.22
CA LEU A 33 -5.90 7.07 -6.10
C LEU A 33 -5.26 6.01 -5.18
N SER A 34 -5.96 4.91 -4.91
CA SER A 34 -5.41 3.80 -4.13
C SER A 34 -4.30 3.07 -4.87
N GLY A 35 -4.46 2.87 -6.17
CA GLY A 35 -3.47 2.25 -7.05
C GLY A 35 -2.18 3.07 -7.15
N GLU A 36 -2.30 4.39 -7.28
CA GLU A 36 -1.16 5.31 -7.28
C GLU A 36 -0.41 5.28 -5.94
N ALA A 37 -1.13 5.38 -4.82
CA ALA A 37 -0.52 5.28 -3.50
C ALA A 37 0.21 3.94 -3.30
N LEU A 38 -0.42 2.83 -3.72
CA LEU A 38 0.18 1.50 -3.67
C LEU A 38 1.43 1.41 -4.55
N LEU A 39 1.38 1.94 -5.78
CA LEU A 39 2.50 1.94 -6.71
C LEU A 39 3.70 2.69 -6.12
N TYR A 40 3.51 3.91 -5.61
CA TYR A 40 4.60 4.67 -5.00
C TYR A 40 5.15 4.00 -3.75
N ALA A 41 4.27 3.46 -2.90
CA ALA A 41 4.69 2.72 -1.71
C ALA A 41 5.50 1.47 -2.11
N ALA A 42 5.08 0.72 -3.13
CA ALA A 42 5.78 -0.46 -3.62
C ALA A 42 7.14 -0.12 -4.26
N LEU A 43 7.21 0.95 -5.05
CA LEU A 43 8.46 1.44 -5.66
C LEU A 43 9.52 1.78 -4.61
N LEU A 44 9.12 2.19 -3.41
CA LEU A 44 10.04 2.45 -2.30
C LEU A 44 10.29 1.19 -1.46
N ALA A 45 9.21 0.52 -1.03
CA ALA A 45 9.26 -0.55 -0.05
C ALA A 45 9.80 -1.87 -0.62
N VAL A 46 9.49 -2.21 -1.87
CA VAL A 46 9.93 -3.48 -2.47
C VAL A 46 11.45 -3.50 -2.68
N PRO A 47 12.10 -2.50 -3.32
CA PRO A 47 13.55 -2.52 -3.48
C PRO A 47 14.29 -2.51 -2.14
N LEU A 48 13.82 -1.70 -1.17
CA LEU A 48 14.39 -1.67 0.17
C LEU A 48 14.20 -3.01 0.90
N GLY A 49 13.03 -3.63 0.77
CA GLY A 49 12.72 -4.90 1.39
C GLY A 49 13.51 -6.05 0.81
N LEU A 50 13.72 -6.06 -0.51
CA LEU A 50 14.61 -7.00 -1.20
C LEU A 50 16.04 -6.89 -0.66
N LEU A 51 16.58 -5.67 -0.58
CA LEU A 51 17.94 -5.42 -0.08
C LEU A 51 18.10 -5.84 1.39
N ILE A 52 17.15 -5.48 2.25
CA ILE A 52 17.16 -5.80 3.68
C ILE A 52 16.96 -7.30 3.90
N GLY A 53 16.01 -7.91 3.20
CA GLY A 53 15.72 -9.35 3.28
C GLY A 53 16.89 -10.20 2.80
N TYR A 54 17.62 -9.73 1.79
CA TYR A 54 18.80 -10.39 1.26
C TYR A 54 20.02 -10.23 2.17
N THR A 55 20.31 -9.02 2.65
CA THR A 55 21.49 -8.76 3.49
C THR A 55 21.29 -9.18 4.94
N GLY A 56 20.03 -9.38 5.37
CA GLY A 56 19.65 -9.63 6.76
C GLY A 56 19.85 -8.41 7.69
N ARG A 57 20.35 -7.29 7.17
CA ARG A 57 20.69 -6.09 7.95
C ARG A 57 19.49 -5.16 8.03
N GLY A 58 19.14 -4.71 9.24
CA GLY A 58 18.07 -3.75 9.45
C GLY A 58 16.67 -4.36 9.64
N VAL A 59 16.56 -5.68 9.72
CA VAL A 59 15.27 -6.37 9.92
C VAL A 59 14.58 -5.92 11.21
N THR A 60 15.34 -5.76 12.30
CA THR A 60 14.81 -5.23 13.58
C THR A 60 14.30 -3.80 13.47
N ALA A 61 14.94 -2.96 12.64
CA ALA A 61 14.48 -1.60 12.39
C ALA A 61 13.18 -1.62 11.57
N VAL A 62 13.09 -2.48 10.56
CA VAL A 62 11.88 -2.64 9.73
C VAL A 62 10.69 -3.12 10.58
N THR A 63 10.88 -4.11 11.44
CA THR A 63 9.81 -4.62 12.30
C THR A 63 9.36 -3.58 13.32
N ALA A 64 10.30 -2.84 13.92
CA ALA A 64 9.98 -1.73 14.83
C ALA A 64 9.23 -0.59 14.11
N LEU A 65 9.69 -0.19 12.92
CA LEU A 65 9.03 0.83 12.09
C LEU A 65 7.60 0.40 11.73
N ALA A 66 7.42 -0.86 11.32
CA ALA A 66 6.10 -1.39 11.00
C ALA A 66 5.18 -1.48 12.23
N GLY A 67 5.74 -1.76 13.41
CA GLY A 67 5.00 -1.67 14.67
C GLY A 67 4.52 -0.23 14.96
N ALA A 68 5.42 0.74 14.89
CA ALA A 68 5.11 2.15 15.12
C ALA A 68 4.12 2.70 14.08
N ALA A 69 4.29 2.36 12.80
CA ALA A 69 3.40 2.82 11.74
C ALA A 69 1.97 2.31 11.91
N ARG A 70 1.77 1.09 12.43
CA ARG A 70 0.43 0.55 12.73
C ARG A 70 -0.27 1.30 13.87
N ALA A 71 0.48 2.02 14.70
CA ALA A 71 -0.12 2.87 15.73
C ALA A 71 -0.62 4.22 15.19
N LEU A 72 -0.27 4.59 13.95
CA LEU A 72 -0.70 5.85 13.36
C LEU A 72 -2.17 5.79 12.97
N PRO A 73 -3.02 6.73 13.42
CA PRO A 73 -4.41 6.79 13.01
C PRO A 73 -4.51 7.34 11.58
N THR A 74 -5.06 6.54 10.66
CA THR A 74 -5.22 6.92 9.25
C THR A 74 -5.96 8.24 9.08
N LEU A 75 -7.11 8.39 9.75
CA LEU A 75 -7.90 9.62 9.67
C LEU A 75 -7.13 10.83 10.22
N GLY A 76 -6.38 10.66 11.31
CA GLY A 76 -5.59 11.73 11.91
C GLY A 76 -4.47 12.22 10.99
N LEU A 77 -3.77 11.30 10.32
CA LEU A 77 -2.70 11.64 9.40
C LEU A 77 -3.21 12.38 8.16
N VAL A 78 -4.31 11.91 7.57
CA VAL A 78 -4.95 12.57 6.41
C VAL A 78 -5.47 13.96 6.82
N THR A 79 -6.12 14.06 7.97
CA THR A 79 -6.62 15.36 8.48
C THR A 79 -5.47 16.34 8.68
N LEU A 80 -4.37 15.91 9.30
CA LEU A 80 -3.19 16.75 9.50
C LEU A 80 -2.59 17.20 8.16
N ALA A 81 -2.46 16.29 7.19
CA ALA A 81 -1.94 16.63 5.87
C ALA A 81 -2.82 17.67 5.16
N VAL A 82 -4.14 17.53 5.22
CA VAL A 82 -5.08 18.51 4.67
C VAL A 82 -4.98 19.87 5.39
N LEU A 83 -4.82 19.88 6.71
CA LEU A 83 -4.64 21.13 7.46
C LEU A 83 -3.36 21.88 7.09
N LEU A 84 -2.28 21.15 6.76
CA LEU A 84 -0.98 21.73 6.44
C LEU A 84 -0.83 22.09 4.96
N ALA A 85 -1.32 21.26 4.06
CA ALA A 85 -1.13 21.40 2.61
C ALA A 85 -2.39 21.90 1.86
N GLY A 86 -3.54 21.99 2.54
CA GLY A 86 -4.82 22.29 1.92
C GLY A 86 -5.54 21.04 1.38
N VAL A 87 -6.77 21.24 0.90
CA VAL A 87 -7.55 20.17 0.25
C VAL A 87 -6.99 19.91 -1.15
N GLY A 88 -6.62 18.67 -1.43
CA GLY A 88 -6.18 18.22 -2.74
C GLY A 88 -5.61 16.80 -2.70
N ASP A 89 -5.36 16.24 -3.89
CA ASP A 89 -4.94 14.85 -4.04
C ASP A 89 -3.62 14.55 -3.31
N THR A 90 -2.68 15.49 -3.34
CA THR A 90 -1.38 15.36 -2.65
C THR A 90 -1.55 15.21 -1.13
N ALA A 91 -2.52 15.91 -0.53
CA ALA A 91 -2.79 15.84 0.90
C ALA A 91 -3.38 14.48 1.31
N VAL A 92 -3.89 13.69 0.37
CA VAL A 92 -4.39 12.33 0.59
C VAL A 92 -3.31 11.29 0.21
N LEU A 93 -2.67 11.47 -0.95
CA LEU A 93 -1.68 10.54 -1.47
C LEU A 93 -0.48 10.36 -0.54
N ILE A 94 0.09 11.45 0.01
CA ILE A 94 1.27 11.36 0.87
C ILE A 94 0.99 10.51 2.12
N PRO A 95 -0.07 10.76 2.91
CA PRO A 95 -0.47 9.89 4.01
C PRO A 95 -0.68 8.43 3.59
N LEU A 96 -1.35 8.18 2.45
CA LEU A 96 -1.61 6.82 2.00
C LEU A 96 -0.33 6.07 1.66
N VAL A 97 0.62 6.71 0.96
CA VAL A 97 1.94 6.14 0.68
C VAL A 97 2.68 5.83 1.97
N ALA A 98 2.70 6.78 2.91
CA ALA A 98 3.37 6.63 4.20
C ALA A 98 2.79 5.48 5.04
N LEU A 99 1.47 5.27 4.98
CA LEU A 99 0.79 4.18 5.70
C LEU A 99 0.94 2.83 4.99
N ALA A 100 1.01 2.81 3.66
CA ALA A 100 1.15 1.58 2.87
C ALA A 100 2.60 1.04 2.85
N ALA A 101 3.61 1.92 2.91
CA ALA A 101 5.02 1.52 2.78
C ALA A 101 5.50 0.54 3.88
N PRO A 102 5.19 0.72 5.18
CA PRO A 102 5.67 -0.16 6.23
C PRO A 102 5.21 -1.63 6.12
N PRO A 103 3.92 -1.94 5.91
CA PRO A 103 3.49 -3.33 5.73
C PRO A 103 4.05 -3.95 4.43
N LEU A 104 4.17 -3.17 3.33
CA LEU A 104 4.82 -3.64 2.10
C LEU A 104 6.29 -3.98 2.31
N LEU A 105 7.00 -3.15 3.07
CA LEU A 105 8.42 -3.36 3.36
C LEU A 105 8.62 -4.65 4.16
N VAL A 106 7.80 -4.87 5.19
CA VAL A 106 7.82 -6.13 5.95
C VAL A 106 7.50 -7.31 5.04
N ALA A 107 6.45 -7.22 4.23
CA ALA A 107 6.07 -8.30 3.31
C ALA A 107 7.20 -8.65 2.33
N ALA A 108 7.92 -7.65 1.80
CA ALA A 108 9.06 -7.86 0.91
C ALA A 108 10.25 -8.52 1.63
N VAL A 109 10.58 -8.06 2.85
CA VAL A 109 11.64 -8.68 3.67
C VAL A 109 11.32 -10.14 3.97
N GLU A 110 10.10 -10.41 4.44
CA GLU A 110 9.67 -11.76 4.78
C GLU A 110 9.56 -12.65 3.53
N GLY A 111 9.12 -12.12 2.41
CA GLY A 111 9.07 -12.85 1.13
C GLY A 111 10.45 -13.35 0.71
N VAL A 112 11.48 -12.49 0.78
CA VAL A 112 12.86 -12.92 0.50
C VAL A 112 13.31 -13.96 1.52
N ARG A 113 13.17 -13.69 2.82
CA ARG A 113 13.69 -14.56 3.88
C ARG A 113 12.98 -15.90 3.99
N GLY A 114 11.71 -15.97 3.61
CA GLY A 114 10.90 -17.19 3.60
C GLY A 114 11.13 -18.08 2.38
N THR A 115 11.98 -17.67 1.44
CA THR A 115 12.36 -18.53 0.31
C THR A 115 13.16 -19.73 0.80
N ASP A 116 12.82 -20.92 0.31
CA ASP A 116 13.45 -22.19 0.66
C ASP A 116 14.99 -22.11 0.49
N PRO A 117 15.77 -22.46 1.53
CA PRO A 117 17.23 -22.56 1.43
C PRO A 117 17.71 -23.43 0.26
N ASP A 118 16.99 -24.52 -0.06
CA ASP A 118 17.36 -25.44 -1.13
C ASP A 118 17.29 -24.76 -2.51
N VAL A 119 16.33 -23.86 -2.70
CA VAL A 119 16.19 -23.06 -3.94
C VAL A 119 17.37 -22.10 -4.07
N ARG A 120 17.82 -21.51 -2.96
CA ARG A 120 18.99 -20.61 -2.95
C ARG A 120 20.29 -21.36 -3.22
N ASP A 121 20.42 -22.57 -2.70
CA ASP A 121 21.60 -23.41 -2.91
C ASP A 121 21.64 -23.98 -4.33
N ALA A 122 20.49 -24.37 -4.88
CA ALA A 122 20.38 -24.74 -6.30
C ALA A 122 20.77 -23.57 -7.22
N ALA A 123 20.30 -22.35 -6.94
CA ALA A 123 20.66 -21.14 -7.67
C ALA A 123 22.18 -20.88 -7.66
N ARG A 124 22.83 -21.07 -6.51
CA ARG A 124 24.31 -21.01 -6.42
C ARG A 124 24.98 -22.16 -7.17
N GLY A 125 24.43 -23.36 -7.10
CA GLY A 125 24.95 -24.57 -7.75
C GLY A 125 24.98 -24.49 -9.28
N ILE A 126 24.06 -23.73 -9.89
CA ILE A 126 24.07 -23.46 -11.34
C ILE A 126 24.92 -22.24 -11.74
N GLY A 127 25.63 -21.62 -10.80
CA GLY A 127 26.58 -20.54 -11.06
C GLY A 127 26.00 -19.13 -11.06
N LEU A 128 24.79 -18.91 -10.50
CA LEU A 128 24.26 -17.56 -10.35
C LEU A 128 25.10 -16.76 -9.33
N THR A 129 25.48 -15.55 -9.73
CA THR A 129 26.17 -14.60 -8.86
C THR A 129 25.23 -14.09 -7.78
N HIS A 130 25.79 -13.59 -6.67
CA HIS A 130 25.04 -13.08 -5.53
C HIS A 130 23.81 -12.20 -5.91
N PRO A 131 23.91 -11.20 -6.82
CA PRO A 131 22.75 -10.39 -7.25
C PRO A 131 21.73 -11.12 -8.11
N GLN A 132 22.10 -12.22 -8.78
CA GLN A 132 21.21 -13.03 -9.62
C GLN A 132 20.42 -14.07 -8.82
N VAL A 133 20.80 -14.32 -7.57
CA VAL A 133 20.05 -15.19 -6.63
C VAL A 133 18.88 -14.42 -5.98
N LEU A 134 18.79 -13.11 -6.22
CA LEU A 134 17.77 -12.19 -5.69
C LEU A 134 16.51 -12.18 -6.56
#